data_AF-A0A1M5K2Q4-F1
#
_entry.id   AF-A0A1M5K2Q4-F1
#
_cell.length_a   1.000
_cell.length_b   1.000
_cell.length_c   1.000
_cell.angle_alpha   90.00
_cell.angle_beta   90.00
_cell.angle_gamma   90.00
#
_symmetry.space_group_name_H-M   'P 1'
#
loop_
_entity.id
_entity.type
_entity.pdbx_description
1 polymer ?
#
loop_
_entity_poly.entity_id
_entity_poly.type
_entity_poly.pdbx_seq_one_letter_code
_entity_poly.pdbx_strand_id
1 'polypeptide(L)'
;MKCYLQNNALVIRPVRDNSGEFDEEILADLIAQGFSRQELLEKFKAMRRQVRPDVKRLLEEARLATAGKAESSTYKEVFGQEGK
;
A
#
# COMPACT_ATOMS: atom_id res chain seq x y z
N MET A 1 -2.39 -17.91 9.10
CA MET A 1 -1.14 -18.38 9.75
C MET A 1 -1.28 -19.87 9.92
N LYS A 2 -0.29 -20.70 9.53
CA LYS A 2 -0.39 -22.16 9.71
C LYS A 2 0.63 -22.58 10.76
N CYS A 3 0.13 -23.07 11.89
CA CYS A 3 0.92 -23.59 13.00
C CYS A 3 0.50 -25.04 13.23
N TYR A 4 1.48 -25.95 13.34
CA TYR A 4 1.22 -27.35 13.60
C TYR A 4 2.45 -28.03 14.22
N LEU A 5 2.22 -29.11 14.97
CA LEU A 5 3.27 -29.96 15.54
C LEU A 5 3.74 -30.98 14.49
N GLN A 6 5.06 -31.09 14.31
CA GLN A 6 5.67 -32.11 13.46
C GLN A 6 6.97 -32.58 14.11
N ASN A 7 7.12 -33.89 14.36
CA ASN A 7 8.34 -34.48 14.93
C ASN A 7 8.81 -33.80 16.24
N ASN A 8 7.91 -33.59 17.20
CA ASN A 8 8.18 -32.84 18.44
C ASN A 8 8.69 -31.40 18.25
N ALA A 9 8.58 -30.83 17.05
CA ALA A 9 8.86 -29.43 16.77
C ALA A 9 7.57 -28.66 16.53
N LEU A 10 7.51 -27.45 17.09
CA LEU A 10 6.50 -26.46 16.75
C LEU A 10 6.87 -25.82 15.41
N VAL A 11 6.12 -26.12 14.34
CA VAL A 11 6.36 -25.55 13.01
C VAL A 11 5.43 -24.36 12.79
N ILE A 12 6.02 -23.17 12.72
CA ILE A 12 5.33 -21.92 12.38
C ILE A 12 5.65 -21.59 10.92
N ARG A 13 4.65 -21.69 10.04
CA ARG A 13 4.80 -21.21 8.66
C ARG A 13 4.25 -19.80 8.54
N PRO A 14 5.06 -18.83 8.05
CA PRO A 14 4.55 -17.52 7.72
C PRO A 14 3.43 -17.66 6.68
N VAL A 15 2.36 -16.90 6.86
CA VAL A 15 1.36 -16.75 5.80
C VAL A 15 2.09 -16.09 4.65
N ARG A 16 2.05 -16.72 3.46
CA ARG A 16 2.44 -16.00 2.26
C ARG A 16 1.43 -14.88 2.13
N ASP A 17 1.87 -13.66 2.40
CA ASP A 17 1.09 -12.45 2.19
C ASP A 17 0.59 -12.49 0.74
N ASN A 18 -0.66 -12.08 0.47
CA ASN A 18 -1.32 -12.06 -0.86
C ASN A 18 -0.59 -11.12 -1.85
N SER A 19 0.69 -11.33 -2.06
CA SER A 19 1.65 -10.38 -2.62
C SER A 19 1.45 -10.09 -4.10
N GLY A 20 0.43 -10.71 -4.71
CA GLY A 20 0.08 -10.52 -6.11
C GLY A 20 -1.33 -9.94 -6.33
N GLU A 21 -1.98 -9.40 -5.31
CA GLU A 21 -3.29 -8.74 -5.43
C GLU A 21 -3.31 -7.56 -6.41
N PHE A 22 -2.15 -6.96 -6.69
CA PHE A 22 -1.98 -5.85 -7.63
C PHE A 22 -1.04 -6.19 -8.79
N ASP A 23 -0.72 -7.47 -8.99
CA ASP A 23 0.29 -7.85 -9.99
C ASP A 23 -0.18 -7.47 -11.42
N GLU A 24 -1.47 -7.58 -11.72
CA GLU A 24 -2.03 -7.27 -13.05
C GLU A 24 -2.04 -5.76 -13.32
N GLU A 25 -2.47 -4.96 -12.35
CA GLU A 25 -2.53 -3.50 -12.43
C GLU A 25 -1.13 -2.90 -12.56
N ILE A 26 -0.17 -3.38 -11.75
CA ILE A 26 1.23 -2.96 -11.84
C ILE A 26 1.81 -3.30 -13.21
N LEU A 27 1.52 -4.50 -13.75
CA LEU A 27 2.00 -4.87 -15.07
C LEU A 27 1.38 -4.01 -16.17
N ALA A 28 0.07 -3.77 -16.12
CA ALA A 28 -0.63 -2.92 -17.07
C ALA A 28 -0.04 -1.50 -17.10
N ASP A 29 0.20 -0.90 -15.93
CA ASP A 29 0.78 0.43 -15.82
C ASP A 29 2.21 0.49 -16.37
N LEU A 30 3.03 -0.52 -16.08
CA LEU A 30 4.41 -0.55 -16.55
C LEU A 30 4.51 -0.81 -18.06
N ILE A 31 3.61 -1.62 -18.62
CA ILE A 31 3.49 -1.84 -20.07
C ILE A 31 3.02 -0.56 -20.76
N ALA A 32 2.03 0.15 -20.19
CA ALA A 32 1.55 1.43 -20.71
C ALA A 32 2.63 2.52 -20.69
N GLN A 33 3.53 2.49 -19.70
CA GLN A 33 4.71 3.35 -19.63
C GLN A 33 5.81 2.98 -20.65
N GLY A 34 5.66 1.86 -21.37
CA GLY A 34 6.60 1.42 -22.41
C GLY A 34 7.78 0.60 -21.90
N PHE A 35 7.79 0.18 -20.63
CA PHE A 35 8.86 -0.65 -20.09
C PHE A 35 8.83 -2.06 -20.70
N SER A 36 10.01 -2.63 -20.95
CA SER A 36 10.11 -3.98 -21.52
C SER A 36 11.29 -4.78 -20.98
N ARG A 37 11.24 -6.11 -21.17
CA ARG A 37 12.33 -7.05 -20.85
C ARG A 37 12.83 -6.90 -19.40
N GLN A 38 14.13 -6.71 -19.23
CA GLN A 38 14.79 -6.65 -17.92
C GLN A 38 14.33 -5.42 -17.12
N GLU A 39 14.13 -4.29 -17.79
CA GLU A 39 13.67 -3.05 -17.16
C GLU A 39 12.26 -3.22 -16.59
N LEU A 40 11.36 -3.86 -17.34
CA LEU A 40 10.02 -4.19 -16.85
C LEU A 40 10.07 -5.05 -15.58
N LEU A 41 10.95 -6.05 -15.56
CA LEU A 41 11.09 -6.93 -14.40
C LEU A 41 11.62 -6.19 -13.16
N GLU A 42 12.58 -5.28 -13.34
CA GLU A 42 13.14 -4.47 -12.26
C GLU A 42 12.11 -3.51 -11.69
N LYS A 43 11.40 -2.78 -12.56
CA LYS A 43 10.33 -1.85 -12.18
C LYS A 43 9.17 -2.58 -11.50
N PHE A 44 8.77 -3.73 -12.03
CA PHE A 44 7.72 -4.57 -11.44
C PHE A 44 8.07 -4.99 -10.01
N LYS A 45 9.29 -5.50 -9.79
CA LYS A 45 9.75 -5.89 -8.44
C LYS A 45 9.86 -4.71 -7.48
N ALA A 46 10.18 -3.52 -7.97
CA ALA A 46 10.25 -2.31 -7.16
C ALA A 46 8.83 -1.84 -6.77
N MET A 47 7.95 -1.68 -7.75
CA MET A 47 6.58 -1.21 -7.56
C MET A 47 5.76 -2.17 -6.69
N ARG A 48 5.84 -3.48 -6.95
CA ARG A 48 5.16 -4.51 -6.14
C ARG A 48 5.54 -4.48 -4.66
N ARG A 49 6.77 -4.07 -4.33
CA ARG A 49 7.22 -3.92 -2.93
C ARG A 49 6.65 -2.67 -2.25
N GLN A 50 6.31 -1.63 -3.01
CA GLN A 50 5.83 -0.35 -2.50
C GLN A 50 4.30 -0.23 -2.47
N VAL A 51 3.60 -0.84 -3.42
CA VAL A 51 2.12 -0.72 -3.53
C VAL A 51 1.41 -1.15 -2.24
N ARG A 52 1.83 -2.26 -1.62
CA ARG A 52 1.20 -2.76 -0.40
C ARG A 52 1.35 -1.85 0.83
N PRO A 53 2.56 -1.38 1.20
CA PRO A 53 2.68 -0.43 2.29
C PRO A 53 1.96 0.90 1.99
N ASP A 54 1.96 1.36 0.73
CA ASP A 54 1.27 2.60 0.36
C ASP A 54 -0.26 2.48 0.46
N VAL A 55 -0.84 1.38 -0.01
CA VAL A 55 -2.29 1.12 0.15
C VAL A 55 -2.69 1.00 1.62
N LYS A 56 -1.86 0.34 2.45
CA LYS A 56 -2.09 0.28 3.90
C LYS A 56 -2.06 1.66 4.53
N ARG A 57 -1.08 2.49 4.16
CA ARG A 57 -0.97 3.88 4.65
C ARG A 57 -2.19 4.71 4.24
N LEU A 58 -2.62 4.61 2.98
CA LEU A 58 -3.83 5.28 2.50
C LEU A 58 -5.08 4.88 3.30
N LEU A 59 -5.23 3.60 3.61
CA LEU A 59 -6.33 3.11 4.44
C LEU A 59 -6.29 3.67 5.86
N GLU A 60 -5.10 3.78 6.46
CA GLU A 60 -4.92 4.38 7.78
C GLU A 60 -5.23 5.89 7.76
N GLU A 61 -4.79 6.62 6.75
CA GLU A 61 -5.12 8.05 6.56
C GLU A 61 -6.64 8.26 6.47
N ALA A 62 -7.34 7.43 5.67
CA ALA A 62 -8.80 7.47 5.56
C ALA A 62 -9.52 7.17 6.89
N ARG A 63 -8.98 6.23 7.68
CA ARG A 63 -9.50 5.92 9.03
C ARG A 63 -9.32 7.10 9.98
N LEU A 64 -8.16 7.75 9.97
CA LEU A 64 -7.89 8.92 10.81
C LEU A 64 -8.81 10.10 10.45
N ALA A 65 -9.04 10.33 9.15
CA ALA A 65 -9.96 11.36 8.68
C ALA A 65 -11.39 11.12 9.17
N THR A 66 -11.87 9.87 9.09
CA THR A 66 -13.21 9.49 9.56
C THR A 66 -13.34 9.56 11.08
N ALA A 67 -12.28 9.23 11.81
CA ALA A 67 -12.24 9.30 13.27
C ALA A 67 -12.12 10.73 13.84
N GLY A 68 -12.09 11.76 12.98
CA GLY A 68 -11.88 13.16 13.38
C GLY A 68 -10.49 13.43 13.97
N LYS A 69 -9.50 12.56 13.67
CA LYS A 69 -8.12 12.64 14.18
C LYS A 69 -7.11 13.04 13.11
N ALA A 70 -7.56 13.24 11.87
CA ALA A 70 -6.71 13.83 10.83
C ALA A 70 -6.49 15.32 11.12
N GLU A 71 -5.31 15.82 10.79
CA GLU A 71 -5.08 17.26 10.74
C GLU A 71 -6.04 17.88 9.71
N SER A 72 -7.07 18.54 10.20
CA SER A 72 -8.00 19.31 9.38
C SER A 72 -7.66 20.78 9.53
N SER A 73 -7.37 21.45 8.41
CA SER A 73 -7.34 22.91 8.41
C SER A 73 -8.75 23.45 8.54
N THR A 74 -8.94 24.39 9.46
CA THR A 74 -10.22 25.10 9.57
C THR A 74 -10.40 26.07 8.40
N TYR A 75 -11.66 26.36 8.05
CA TYR A 75 -12.01 27.33 7.00
C TYR A 75 -11.25 28.66 7.15
N LYS A 76 -11.05 29.13 8.39
CA LYS A 76 -10.28 30.35 8.69
C LYS A 76 -8.80 30.24 8.35
N GLU A 77 -8.19 29.07 8.49
CA GLU A 77 -6.76 28.86 8.15
C GLU A 77 -6.55 28.80 6.65
N VAL A 78 -7.52 28.31 5.89
CA VAL A 78 -7.42 28.19 4.42
C VAL A 78 -7.81 29.47 3.71
N PHE A 79 -8.88 30.14 4.16
CA PHE A 79 -9.46 31.29 3.46
C PHE A 79 -9.23 32.64 4.13
N GLY A 80 -8.68 32.67 5.34
CA GLY A 80 -8.50 33.91 6.10
C GLY A 80 -9.82 34.61 6.41
N GLN A 81 -9.78 35.64 7.26
CA GLN A 81 -10.92 36.57 7.36
C GLN A 81 -10.98 37.37 6.06
N GLU A 82 -12.04 37.17 5.27
CA GLU A 82 -12.38 38.12 4.23
C GLU A 82 -12.41 39.52 4.83
N GLY A 83 -11.65 40.41 4.21
CA GLY A 83 -11.28 41.71 4.74
C GLY A 83 -12.47 42.57 5.17
N LYS A 84 -12.23 43.38 6.20
CA LYS A 84 -12.96 44.62 6.45
C LYS A 84 -12.19 45.78 5.85
#